data_AF-A0A2A7RKE7-F1
#
_entry.id   AF-A0A2A7RKE7-F1
#
_cell.length_a   1.000
_cell.length_b   1.000
_cell.length_c   1.000
_cell.angle_alpha   90.00
_cell.angle_beta   90.00
_cell.angle_gamma   90.00
#
_symmetry.space_group_name_H-M   'P 1'
#
loop_
_entity.id
_entity.type
_entity.pdbx_description
1 polymer ?
#
loop_
_entity_poly.entity_id
_entity_poly.type
_entity_poly.pdbx_seq_one_letter_code
_entity_poly.pdbx_strand_id
1 'polypeptide(L)'
;MKEKMKKYLANIMAKRRKQEGFTLIEMVVVIAIIVILILLIVPNLINQKKNAETKTADAFRTTVQTQVELYKDKYGEPKDFEDLKKDDYLTGDQITKAKKNFTLDSGEVVEKK
;
A
#
# COMPACT_ATOMS: atom_id res chain seq x y z
N MET A 1 -32.86 -61.84 23.73
CA MET A 1 -32.66 -60.44 24.21
C MET A 1 -31.19 -60.07 24.36
N LYS A 2 -30.37 -60.87 25.05
CA LYS A 2 -28.93 -60.61 25.29
C LYS A 2 -28.08 -60.48 24.00
N GLU A 3 -28.37 -61.29 22.97
CA GLU A 3 -27.61 -61.26 21.70
C GLU A 3 -27.83 -60.01 20.86
N LYS A 4 -29.05 -59.47 20.82
CA LYS A 4 -29.30 -58.16 20.19
C LYS A 4 -28.52 -57.07 20.92
N MET A 5 -28.54 -57.10 22.25
CA MET A 5 -27.83 -56.11 23.08
C MET A 5 -26.32 -56.14 22.85
N LYS A 6 -25.70 -57.34 22.77
CA LYS A 6 -24.29 -57.48 22.38
C LYS A 6 -24.00 -56.89 20.99
N LYS A 7 -24.87 -57.15 20.00
CA LYS A 7 -24.71 -56.61 18.65
C LYS A 7 -24.83 -55.08 18.59
N TYR A 8 -25.72 -54.49 19.39
CA TYR A 8 -25.81 -53.04 19.55
C TYR A 8 -24.53 -52.45 20.16
N LEU A 9 -24.00 -53.09 21.21
CA LEU A 9 -22.75 -52.64 21.86
C LEU A 9 -21.54 -52.76 20.91
N ALA A 10 -21.44 -53.86 20.17
CA ALA A 10 -20.38 -54.07 19.18
C ALA A 10 -20.42 -53.02 18.06
N ASN A 11 -21.61 -52.69 17.55
CA ASN A 11 -21.77 -51.65 16.53
C ASN A 11 -21.44 -50.24 17.06
N ILE A 12 -21.71 -49.95 18.33
CA ILE A 12 -21.32 -48.67 18.97
C ILE A 12 -19.80 -48.58 19.10
N MET A 13 -19.13 -49.68 19.48
CA MET A 13 -17.66 -49.73 19.55
C MET A 13 -17.01 -49.59 18.16
N ALA A 14 -17.57 -50.24 17.14
CA ALA A 14 -17.08 -50.16 15.76
C ALA A 14 -17.27 -48.77 15.11
N LYS A 15 -18.23 -47.97 15.58
CA LYS A 15 -18.52 -46.62 15.05
C LYS A 15 -17.57 -45.53 15.57
N ARG A 16 -16.73 -45.82 16.58
CA ARG A 16 -15.64 -44.92 17.01
C ARG A 16 -14.41 -45.06 16.10
N ARG A 17 -14.57 -44.78 14.80
CA ARG A 17 -13.39 -44.54 13.95
C ARG A 17 -12.77 -43.22 14.43
N LYS A 18 -11.52 -43.25 14.89
CA LYS A 18 -10.74 -42.03 15.17
C LYS A 18 -10.71 -41.22 13.89
N GLN A 19 -11.32 -40.04 13.89
CA GLN A 19 -11.00 -39.04 12.88
C GLN A 19 -9.63 -38.49 13.24
N GLU A 20 -8.65 -38.68 12.36
CA GLU A 20 -7.34 -38.04 12.49
C GLU A 20 -7.56 -36.56 12.21
N GLY A 21 -7.68 -35.79 13.28
CA GLY A 21 -7.80 -34.34 13.23
C GLY A 21 -6.43 -33.69 13.10
N PHE A 22 -6.42 -32.53 12.45
CA PHE A 22 -5.28 -31.64 12.37
C PHE A 22 -4.69 -31.35 13.76
N THR A 23 -3.38 -31.42 13.88
CA THR A 23 -2.67 -31.24 15.16
C THR A 23 -2.24 -29.79 15.35
N LEU A 24 -2.08 -29.35 16.60
CA LEU A 24 -1.57 -28.00 16.88
C LEU A 24 -0.15 -27.79 16.32
N ILE A 25 0.67 -28.85 16.30
CA ILE A 25 2.05 -28.76 15.79
C ILE A 25 2.08 -28.44 14.28
N GLU A 26 1.13 -28.95 13.50
CA GLU A 26 1.02 -28.62 12.07
C GLU A 26 0.70 -27.13 11.87
N MET A 27 -0.19 -26.54 12.69
CA MET A 27 -0.50 -25.10 12.59
C MET A 27 0.74 -24.27 12.95
N VAL A 28 1.51 -24.70 13.95
CA VAL A 28 2.72 -23.99 14.38
C VAL A 28 3.78 -23.98 13.27
N VAL A 29 4.00 -25.11 12.61
CA VAL A 29 4.96 -25.18 11.48
C VAL A 29 4.50 -24.30 10.32
N VAL A 30 3.21 -24.30 9.99
CA VAL A 30 2.64 -23.45 8.92
C VAL A 30 2.84 -21.96 9.24
N ILE A 31 2.53 -21.53 10.47
CA ILE A 31 2.71 -20.14 10.89
C ILE A 31 4.20 -19.77 10.87
N ALA A 32 5.09 -20.66 11.29
CA ALA A 32 6.53 -20.42 11.25
C ALA A 32 7.02 -20.13 9.81
N ILE A 33 6.57 -20.91 8.83
CA ILE A 33 6.90 -20.69 7.42
C ILE A 33 6.34 -19.33 6.93
N ILE A 34 5.09 -19.01 7.26
CA ILE A 34 4.46 -17.73 6.87
C ILE A 34 5.26 -16.54 7.44
N VAL A 35 5.69 -16.60 8.70
CA VAL A 35 6.48 -15.54 9.34
C VAL A 35 7.81 -15.34 8.59
N ILE A 36 8.52 -16.41 8.24
CA ILE A 36 9.77 -16.33 7.47
C ILE A 36 9.54 -15.65 6.12
N LEU A 37 8.48 -16.04 5.41
CA LEU A 37 8.13 -15.42 4.12
C LEU A 37 7.81 -13.94 4.27
N ILE A 38 7.02 -13.56 5.28
CA ILE A 38 6.68 -12.16 5.56
C ILE A 38 7.94 -11.33 5.84
N LEU A 39 8.89 -11.87 6.63
CA LEU A 39 10.15 -11.17 6.92
C LEU A 39 10.97 -10.88 5.67
N LEU A 40 10.92 -11.74 4.65
CA LEU A 40 11.59 -11.50 3.37
C LEU A 40 10.82 -10.53 2.47
N ILE A 41 9.49 -10.62 2.44
CA ILE A 41 8.64 -9.87 1.51
C ILE A 41 8.39 -8.43 1.97
N VAL A 42 8.07 -8.22 3.26
CA VAL A 42 7.70 -6.91 3.81
C VAL A 42 8.73 -5.81 3.59
N PRO A 43 10.05 -5.99 3.87
CA PRO A 43 11.02 -4.91 3.65
C PRO A 43 11.12 -4.52 2.18
N ASN A 44 11.06 -5.51 1.28
CA ASN A 44 11.06 -5.25 -0.16
C ASN A 44 9.81 -4.47 -0.60
N LEU A 45 8.63 -4.83 -0.07
CA LEU A 45 7.38 -4.13 -0.37
C LEU A 45 7.41 -2.68 0.12
N ILE A 46 7.93 -2.42 1.32
CA ILE A 46 8.08 -1.06 1.87
C ILE A 46 9.00 -0.22 0.96
N ASN A 47 10.13 -0.78 0.53
CA ASN A 47 11.06 -0.08 -0.37
C ASN A 47 10.43 0.20 -1.74
N GLN A 48 9.68 -0.75 -2.30
CA GLN A 48 8.96 -0.54 -3.56
C GLN A 48 7.89 0.55 -3.44
N LYS A 49 7.14 0.56 -2.32
CA LYS A 49 6.16 1.62 -2.04
C LYS A 49 6.84 2.99 -1.96
N LYS A 50 7.94 3.11 -1.21
CA LYS A 50 8.72 4.36 -1.10
C LYS A 50 9.23 4.82 -2.48
N ASN A 51 9.78 3.91 -3.28
CA ASN A 51 10.24 4.22 -4.63
C ASN A 51 9.10 4.69 -5.54
N ALA A 52 7.92 4.08 -5.45
CA ALA A 52 6.75 4.50 -6.20
C ALA A 52 6.25 5.89 -5.76
N GLU A 53 6.26 6.17 -4.46
CA GLU A 53 5.92 7.50 -3.89
C GLU A 53 6.89 8.57 -4.39
N THR A 54 8.21 8.32 -4.37
CA THR A 54 9.22 9.24 -4.91
C THR A 54 9.00 9.49 -6.40
N LYS A 55 8.85 8.44 -7.22
CA LYS A 55 8.59 8.61 -8.67
C LYS A 55 7.31 9.38 -8.94
N THR A 56 6.28 9.20 -8.12
CA THR A 56 5.02 9.94 -8.23
C THR A 56 5.21 11.41 -7.87
N ALA A 57 6.00 11.71 -6.84
CA ALA A 57 6.37 13.07 -6.47
C ALA A 57 7.19 13.75 -7.58
N ASP A 58 8.17 13.06 -8.16
CA ASP A 58 8.98 13.55 -9.28
C ASP A 58 8.12 13.87 -10.51
N ALA A 59 7.26 12.93 -10.93
CA ALA A 59 6.37 13.13 -12.08
C ALA A 59 5.40 14.31 -11.85
N PHE A 60 4.90 14.43 -10.62
CA PHE A 60 4.05 15.56 -10.23
C PHE A 60 4.84 16.88 -10.27
N ARG A 61 6.06 16.91 -9.73
CA ARG A 61 6.97 18.06 -9.80
C ARG A 61 7.19 18.50 -11.24
N THR A 62 7.51 17.58 -12.15
CA THR A 62 7.68 17.89 -13.58
C THR A 62 6.43 18.50 -14.18
N THR A 63 5.26 17.94 -13.87
CA THR A 63 3.98 18.48 -14.37
C THR A 63 3.77 19.92 -13.87
N VAL A 64 3.97 20.17 -12.58
CA VAL A 64 3.86 21.52 -12.00
C VAL A 64 4.90 22.47 -12.60
N GLN A 65 6.14 22.02 -12.81
CA GLN A 65 7.19 22.80 -13.45
C GLN A 65 6.79 23.24 -14.86
N THR A 66 6.23 22.34 -15.66
CA THR A 66 5.70 22.70 -16.99
C THR A 66 4.62 23.78 -16.90
N GLN A 67 3.74 23.71 -15.90
CA GLN A 67 2.72 24.74 -15.70
C GLN A 67 3.31 26.09 -15.26
N VAL A 68 4.34 26.06 -14.42
CA VAL A 68 5.10 27.26 -14.02
C VAL A 68 5.76 27.92 -15.24
N GLU A 69 6.35 27.13 -16.12
CA GLU A 69 6.99 27.61 -17.34
C GLU A 69 5.97 28.24 -18.31
N LEU A 70 4.84 27.57 -18.53
CA LEU A 70 3.75 28.12 -19.36
C LEU A 70 3.16 29.41 -18.78
N TYR A 71 3.07 29.53 -17.46
CA TYR A 71 2.68 30.78 -16.80
C TYR A 71 3.74 31.86 -17.02
N LYS A 72 5.03 31.50 -16.86
CA LYS A 72 6.17 32.41 -17.03
C LYS A 72 6.21 33.04 -18.41
N ASP A 73 5.92 32.27 -19.46
CA ASP A 73 5.87 32.77 -20.84
C ASP A 73 4.82 33.87 -21.06
N LYS A 74 3.71 33.83 -20.31
CA LYS A 74 2.58 34.76 -20.48
C LYS A 74 2.60 35.94 -19.50
N TYR A 75 3.04 35.70 -18.26
CA TYR A 75 2.88 36.63 -17.15
C TYR A 75 4.18 36.97 -16.41
N GLY A 76 5.29 36.33 -16.77
CA GLY A 76 6.53 36.39 -16.01
C GLY A 76 6.53 35.44 -14.80
N GLU A 77 7.58 35.48 -13.99
CA GLU A 77 7.81 34.48 -12.94
C GLU A 77 6.72 34.48 -11.86
N PRO A 78 6.10 33.33 -11.55
CA PRO A 78 5.13 33.23 -10.47
C PRO A 78 5.84 33.35 -9.12
N LYS A 79 5.24 34.10 -8.19
CA LYS A 79 5.78 34.30 -6.83
C LYS A 79 5.27 33.23 -5.86
N ASP A 80 4.06 32.73 -6.10
CA ASP A 80 3.45 31.66 -5.32
C ASP A 80 2.65 30.69 -6.20
N PHE A 81 2.42 29.47 -5.72
CA PHE A 81 1.55 28.52 -6.43
C PHE A 81 0.10 29.02 -6.58
N GLU A 82 -0.38 29.97 -5.77
CA GLU A 82 -1.69 30.62 -6.00
C GLU A 82 -1.73 31.39 -7.33
N ASP A 83 -0.59 31.91 -7.81
CA ASP A 83 -0.56 32.65 -9.09
C ASP A 83 -0.93 31.73 -10.26
N LEU A 84 -0.62 30.43 -10.13
CA LEU A 84 -0.93 29.38 -11.09
C LEU A 84 -2.40 28.93 -11.06
N LYS A 85 -3.20 29.44 -10.12
CA LYS A 85 -4.65 29.26 -10.16
C LYS A 85 -5.29 30.11 -11.25
N LYS A 86 -4.65 31.24 -11.59
CA LYS A 86 -5.11 32.12 -12.65
C LYS A 86 -5.04 31.37 -13.97
N ASP A 87 -6.07 31.47 -14.79
CA ASP A 87 -6.18 30.78 -16.08
C ASP A 87 -6.09 29.24 -15.99
N ASP A 88 -6.36 28.66 -14.82
CA ASP A 88 -6.47 27.21 -14.58
C ASP A 88 -5.20 26.38 -14.90
N TYR A 89 -4.00 26.96 -14.78
CA TYR A 89 -2.74 26.18 -14.91
C TYR A 89 -2.64 25.06 -13.87
N LEU A 90 -3.10 25.30 -12.65
CA LEU A 90 -3.24 24.29 -11.60
C LEU A 90 -4.62 24.33 -10.93
N THR A 91 -5.14 23.14 -10.66
CA THR A 91 -6.34 22.97 -9.83
C THR A 91 -6.04 23.24 -8.34
N GLY A 92 -7.07 23.54 -7.55
CA GLY A 92 -6.91 23.79 -6.11
C GLY A 92 -6.27 22.61 -5.33
N ASP A 93 -6.58 21.38 -5.73
CA ASP A 93 -5.99 20.18 -5.13
C ASP A 93 -4.50 20.06 -5.46
N GLN A 94 -4.12 20.39 -6.71
CA GLN A 94 -2.72 20.39 -7.13
C GLN A 94 -1.94 21.49 -6.41
N ILE A 95 -2.50 22.68 -6.22
CA ILE A 95 -1.87 23.76 -5.45
C ILE A 95 -1.66 23.31 -3.99
N THR A 96 -2.68 22.72 -3.37
CA THR A 96 -2.58 22.21 -1.99
C THR A 96 -1.49 21.16 -1.88
N LYS A 97 -1.43 20.22 -2.83
CA LYS A 97 -0.40 19.18 -2.88
C LYS A 97 0.99 19.76 -3.15
N ALA A 98 1.09 20.75 -4.04
CA ALA A 98 2.33 21.44 -4.36
C ALA A 98 2.88 22.16 -3.13
N LYS A 99 2.08 23.00 -2.48
CA LYS A 99 2.47 23.75 -1.26
C LYS A 99 2.90 22.87 -0.10
N LYS A 100 2.33 21.66 0.00
CA LYS A 100 2.69 20.71 1.05
C LYS A 100 4.12 20.18 0.88
N ASN A 101 4.52 19.87 -0.35
CA ASN A 101 5.73 19.10 -0.63
C ASN A 101 6.83 19.90 -1.35
N PHE A 102 6.51 21.04 -1.93
CA PHE A 102 7.40 21.82 -2.79
C PHE A 102 7.33 23.32 -2.48
N THR A 103 8.36 24.04 -2.91
CA THR A 103 8.47 25.50 -2.89
C THR A 103 8.87 25.99 -4.28
N LEU A 104 8.52 27.24 -4.61
CA LEU A 104 9.03 27.91 -5.80
C LEU A 104 10.30 28.67 -5.44
N ASP A 105 11.40 28.36 -6.12
CA ASP A 105 12.64 29.15 -6.08
C ASP A 105 12.93 29.67 -7.49
N SER A 106 12.73 30.97 -7.68
CA SER A 106 13.10 31.66 -8.94
C SER A 106 12.50 31.03 -10.21
N GLY A 107 11.26 30.53 -10.12
CA GLY A 107 10.57 29.84 -11.22
C GLY A 107 10.85 28.34 -11.33
N GLU A 108 11.62 27.75 -10.42
CA GLU A 108 11.79 26.31 -10.30
C GLU A 108 11.00 25.75 -9.12
N VAL A 109 10.29 24.65 -9.36
CA VAL A 109 9.64 23.85 -8.32
C VAL A 109 10.71 23.02 -7.65
N VAL A 110 10.97 23.24 -6.36
CA VAL A 110 11.99 22.53 -5.57
C VAL A 110 11.33 21.79 -4.42
N GLU A 111 11.82 20.59 -4.07
CA GLU A 111 11.32 19.86 -2.90
C GLU A 111 11.60 20.62 -1.61
N LYS A 112 10.59 20.65 -0.74
CA LYS A 112 10.74 21.22 0.59
C LYS A 112 11.56 20.26 1.45
N LYS A 113 12.74 20.70 1.88
CA LYS A 113 13.56 19.97 2.86
C LYS A 113 12.91 19.95 4.25
#